data_AF-A0A1A0EVM5-F1
#
_entry.id   AF-A0A1A0EVM5-F1
#
_cell.length_a   1.000
_cell.length_b   1.000
_cell.length_c   1.000
_cell.angle_alpha   90.00
_cell.angle_beta   90.00
_cell.angle_gamma   90.00
#
_symmetry.space_group_name_H-M   'P 1'
#
loop_
_entity.id
_entity.type
_entity.pdbx_description
1 polymer ?
#
loop_
_entity_poly.entity_id
_entity_poly.type
_entity_poly.pdbx_seq_one_letter_code
_entity_poly.pdbx_strand_id
1 'polypeptide(L)'
;MSDTRTLASPHSLIWHYYECLQRQIRRVPTDEPDRVQKQELALALFLAVSVVETFINAFFRVVVEEDEFRTHRDRVLKDIERRRSLDAKIKKWPENVLGVRLDESTPNVKRFLDLKNHRNALMHFVSSHESIELPGPLYVHGMADMSAFQALSLEQAVEYPEIIRRFVFEIFLARGITEERLPHAFHQWFGEPPSNHVVQPTAVRNVARRD
;
A
#
# COMPACT_ATOMS: atom_id res chain seq x y z
N MET A 1 25.61 26.33 4.78
CA MET A 1 24.27 25.91 4.31
C MET A 1 23.51 25.45 5.55
N SER A 2 22.49 26.18 5.97
CA SER A 2 21.65 25.76 7.09
C SER A 2 20.93 24.47 6.69
N ASP A 3 21.03 23.47 7.56
CA ASP A 3 20.36 22.19 7.41
C ASP A 3 18.86 22.41 7.67
N THR A 4 18.13 22.89 6.66
CA THR A 4 16.71 23.22 6.75
C THR A 4 15.87 21.94 6.72
N ARG A 5 16.11 21.03 7.68
CA ARG A 5 15.30 19.83 7.83
C ARG A 5 13.99 20.22 8.49
N THR A 6 12.89 20.08 7.77
CA THR A 6 11.55 20.10 8.38
C THR A 6 11.35 18.78 9.11
N LEU A 7 11.37 18.81 10.45
CA LEU A 7 11.09 17.65 11.28
C LEU A 7 9.57 17.55 11.53
N ALA A 8 9.01 16.36 11.33
CA ALA A 8 7.61 16.06 11.64
C ALA A 8 7.54 14.72 12.37
N SER A 9 6.42 14.46 13.05
CA SER A 9 6.17 13.14 13.61
C SER A 9 6.12 12.10 12.48
N PRO A 10 6.61 10.86 12.70
CA PRO A 10 6.55 9.81 11.69
C PRO A 10 5.12 9.55 11.16
N HIS A 11 4.09 9.82 11.98
CA HIS A 11 2.69 9.65 11.61
C HIS A 11 2.20 10.68 10.60
N SER A 12 2.74 11.91 10.62
CA SER A 12 2.36 12.98 9.70
C SER A 12 2.62 12.60 8.24
N LEU A 13 3.72 11.90 7.96
CA LEU A 13 4.05 11.46 6.60
C LEU A 13 3.08 10.37 6.10
N ILE A 14 2.69 9.45 6.98
CA ILE A 14 1.74 8.37 6.66
C ILE A 14 0.39 8.97 6.31
N TRP A 15 -0.09 9.92 7.13
CA TRP A 15 -1.34 10.62 6.86
C TRP A 15 -1.30 11.31 5.49
N HIS A 16 -0.24 12.07 5.17
CA HIS A 16 -0.13 12.70 3.86
C HIS A 16 -0.16 11.70 2.71
N TYR A 17 0.55 10.57 2.82
CA TYR A 17 0.52 9.54 1.77
C TYR A 17 -0.86 8.90 1.64
N TYR A 18 -1.53 8.64 2.75
CA TYR A 18 -2.87 8.05 2.76
C TYR A 18 -3.92 9.00 2.19
N GLU A 19 -3.85 10.29 2.53
CA GLU A 19 -4.72 11.31 1.95
C GLU A 19 -4.44 11.50 0.45
N CYS A 20 -3.16 11.50 0.04
CA CYS A 20 -2.78 11.52 -1.37
C CYS A 20 -3.37 10.32 -2.13
N LEU A 21 -3.31 9.11 -1.57
CA LEU A 21 -3.95 7.94 -2.16
C LEU A 21 -5.46 8.14 -2.35
N GLN A 22 -6.17 8.57 -1.31
CA GLN A 22 -7.61 8.79 -1.38
C GLN A 22 -7.97 9.86 -2.43
N ARG A 23 -7.20 10.96 -2.49
CA ARG A 23 -7.37 12.00 -3.50
C ARG A 23 -7.07 11.49 -4.90
N GLN A 24 -6.03 10.66 -5.06
CA GLN A 24 -5.64 10.07 -6.34
C GLN A 24 -6.75 9.18 -6.90
N ILE A 25 -7.32 8.29 -6.07
CA ILE A 25 -8.44 7.42 -6.48
C ILE A 25 -9.65 8.25 -6.92
N ARG A 26 -10.00 9.32 -6.17
CA ARG A 26 -11.13 10.21 -6.52
C ARG A 26 -10.90 11.04 -7.78
N ARG A 27 -9.64 11.20 -8.20
CA ARG A 27 -9.26 11.98 -9.39
C ARG A 27 -9.23 11.15 -10.67
N VAL A 28 -9.38 9.82 -10.58
CA VAL A 28 -9.41 8.97 -11.77
C VAL A 28 -10.57 9.41 -12.66
N PRO A 29 -10.30 9.89 -13.88
CA PRO A 29 -11.33 10.48 -14.73
C PRO A 29 -12.18 9.40 -15.39
N THR A 30 -13.45 9.29 -15.01
CA THR A 30 -14.34 8.20 -15.49
C THR A 30 -14.83 8.39 -16.93
N ASP A 31 -14.70 9.59 -17.46
CA ASP A 31 -15.10 10.00 -18.82
C ASP A 31 -13.95 9.98 -19.84
N GLU A 32 -12.72 9.78 -19.37
CA GLU A 32 -11.53 9.71 -20.22
C GLU A 32 -11.28 8.28 -20.76
N PRO A 33 -10.48 8.13 -21.83
CA PRO A 33 -10.09 6.83 -22.35
C PRO A 33 -9.39 5.95 -21.30
N ASP A 34 -9.61 4.63 -21.39
CA ASP A 34 -9.07 3.60 -20.50
C ASP A 34 -7.56 3.76 -20.20
N ARG A 35 -6.75 4.14 -21.20
CA ARG A 35 -5.31 4.38 -21.02
C ARG A 35 -4.99 5.46 -19.97
N VAL A 36 -5.78 6.54 -19.93
CA VAL A 36 -5.59 7.67 -19.00
C VAL A 36 -6.01 7.23 -17.60
N GLN A 37 -7.14 6.53 -17.50
CA GLN A 37 -7.58 5.94 -16.24
C GLN A 37 -6.51 5.01 -15.65
N LYS A 38 -5.94 4.12 -16.47
CA LYS A 38 -4.89 3.18 -16.03
C LYS A 38 -3.61 3.85 -15.57
N GLN A 39 -3.23 4.99 -16.14
CA GLN A 39 -2.09 5.77 -15.65
C GLN A 39 -2.34 6.29 -14.22
N GLU A 40 -3.53 6.86 -13.98
CA GLU A 40 -3.91 7.35 -12.64
C GLU A 40 -4.08 6.20 -11.63
N LEU A 41 -4.60 5.05 -12.07
CA LEU A 41 -4.74 3.84 -11.26
C LEU A 41 -3.39 3.21 -10.91
N ALA A 42 -2.42 3.23 -11.84
CA ALA A 42 -1.06 2.79 -11.54
C ALA A 42 -0.43 3.64 -10.44
N LEU A 43 -0.58 4.97 -10.50
CA LEU A 43 -0.12 5.87 -9.43
C LEU A 43 -0.81 5.59 -8.10
N ALA A 44 -2.12 5.32 -8.10
CA ALA A 44 -2.85 4.91 -6.89
C ALA A 44 -2.28 3.60 -6.30
N LEU A 45 -1.96 2.61 -7.14
CA LEU A 45 -1.34 1.36 -6.70
C LEU A 45 0.04 1.57 -6.08
N PHE A 46 0.89 2.41 -6.69
CA PHE A 46 2.19 2.77 -6.11
C PHE A 46 2.05 3.47 -4.76
N LEU A 47 1.12 4.42 -4.65
CA LEU A 47 0.83 5.11 -3.39
C LEU A 47 0.34 4.14 -2.33
N ALA A 48 -0.56 3.21 -2.66
CA ALA A 48 -1.12 2.26 -1.70
C ALA A 48 -0.05 1.38 -1.04
N VAL A 49 0.89 0.86 -1.83
CA VAL A 49 2.01 0.07 -1.30
C VAL A 49 2.99 0.95 -0.51
N SER A 50 3.22 2.19 -0.97
CA SER A 50 4.10 3.16 -0.31
C SER A 50 3.57 3.59 1.06
N VAL A 51 2.25 3.75 1.20
CA VAL A 51 1.59 4.04 2.48
C VAL A 51 1.94 2.98 3.52
N VAL A 52 1.78 1.69 3.18
CA VAL A 52 2.06 0.59 4.11
C VAL A 52 3.55 0.46 4.40
N GLU A 53 4.41 0.65 3.40
CA GLU A 53 5.86 0.62 3.63
C GLU A 53 6.30 1.74 4.59
N THR A 54 5.81 2.97 4.39
CA THR A 54 6.07 4.09 5.30
C THR A 54 5.54 3.80 6.70
N PHE A 55 4.32 3.26 6.80
CA PHE A 55 3.74 2.84 8.07
C PHE A 55 4.62 1.81 8.79
N ILE A 56 5.03 0.73 8.14
CA ILE A 56 5.87 -0.30 8.77
C ILE A 56 7.19 0.29 9.25
N ASN A 57 7.85 1.12 8.43
CA ASN A 57 9.11 1.77 8.82
C ASN A 57 8.92 2.63 10.07
N ALA A 58 7.89 3.47 10.09
CA ALA A 58 7.61 4.38 11.19
C ALA A 58 7.12 3.65 12.45
N PHE A 59 6.23 2.68 12.30
CA PHE A 59 5.66 1.88 13.38
C PHE A 59 6.74 1.14 14.14
N PHE A 60 7.54 0.33 13.45
CA PHE A 60 8.60 -0.41 14.12
C PHE A 60 9.72 0.50 14.63
N ARG A 61 9.95 1.66 14.00
CA ARG A 61 10.88 2.68 14.53
C ARG A 61 10.41 3.23 15.88
N VAL A 62 9.11 3.43 16.08
CA VAL A 62 8.53 3.89 17.34
C VAL A 62 8.49 2.77 18.37
N VAL A 63 8.02 1.58 17.98
CA VAL A 63 7.88 0.42 18.87
C VAL A 63 9.20 0.07 19.55
N VAL A 64 10.32 0.06 18.83
CA VAL A 64 11.64 -0.28 19.41
C VAL A 64 12.23 0.78 20.36
N GLU A 65 11.55 1.91 20.58
CA GLU A 65 11.93 2.85 21.63
C GLU A 65 11.23 2.54 22.97
N GLU A 66 10.17 1.72 22.96
CA GLU A 66 9.47 1.23 24.14
C GLU A 66 10.37 0.24 24.91
N ASP A 67 10.32 0.27 26.25
CA ASP A 67 11.22 -0.54 27.10
C ASP A 67 11.14 -2.04 26.78
N GLU A 68 9.94 -2.53 26.48
CA GLU A 68 9.67 -3.94 26.14
C GLU A 68 10.41 -4.42 24.88
N PHE A 69 10.60 -3.54 23.88
CA PHE A 69 11.13 -3.92 22.56
C PHE A 69 12.52 -3.32 22.28
N ARG A 70 13.09 -2.57 23.24
CA ARG A 70 14.33 -1.82 23.06
C ARG A 70 15.54 -2.68 22.65
N THR A 71 15.54 -3.95 23.03
CA THR A 71 16.58 -4.93 22.64
C THR A 71 16.69 -5.11 21.11
N HIS A 72 15.65 -4.79 20.35
CA HIS A 72 15.62 -4.90 18.88
C HIS A 72 15.99 -3.61 18.13
N ARG A 73 16.21 -2.51 18.86
CA ARG A 73 16.39 -1.16 18.29
C ARG A 73 17.47 -1.08 17.23
N ASP A 74 18.69 -1.50 17.54
CA ASP A 74 19.84 -1.35 16.62
C ASP A 74 19.64 -2.16 15.33
N ARG A 75 18.99 -3.32 15.43
CA ARG A 75 18.66 -4.14 14.27
C ARG A 75 17.66 -3.43 13.35
N VAL A 76 16.56 -2.91 13.92
CA VAL A 76 15.52 -2.22 13.14
C VAL A 76 16.09 -0.95 12.49
N LEU A 77 16.88 -0.15 13.21
CA LEU A 77 17.51 1.05 12.68
C LEU A 77 18.45 0.74 11.51
N LYS A 78 19.25 -0.32 11.64
CA LYS A 78 20.15 -0.79 10.58
C LYS A 78 19.39 -1.32 9.36
N ASP A 79 18.27 -2.02 9.56
CA ASP A 79 17.44 -2.48 8.46
C ASP A 79 16.76 -1.31 7.72
N ILE A 80 16.34 -0.25 8.43
CA ILE A 80 15.82 0.99 7.86
C ILE A 80 16.90 1.70 7.04
N GLU A 81 18.09 1.90 7.62
CA GLU A 81 19.23 2.55 6.97
C GLU A 81 19.62 1.84 5.67
N ARG A 82 19.63 0.50 5.70
CA ARG A 82 19.94 -0.35 4.54
C ARG A 82 18.79 -0.50 3.55
N ARG A 83 17.66 0.19 3.77
CA ARG A 83 16.46 0.13 2.93
C ARG A 83 16.04 -1.31 2.64
N ARG A 84 15.97 -2.14 3.68
CA ARG A 84 15.48 -3.52 3.54
C ARG A 84 14.15 -3.54 2.77
N SER A 85 13.95 -4.56 1.94
CA SER A 85 12.73 -4.68 1.13
C SER A 85 11.49 -4.80 2.02
N LEU A 86 10.37 -4.28 1.52
CA LEU A 86 9.07 -4.41 2.18
C LEU A 86 8.74 -5.88 2.52
N ASP A 87 9.05 -6.81 1.63
CA ASP A 87 8.85 -8.26 1.86
C ASP A 87 9.60 -8.76 3.09
N ALA A 88 10.87 -8.36 3.25
CA ALA A 88 11.63 -8.75 4.42
C ALA A 88 11.02 -8.15 5.70
N LYS A 89 10.55 -6.91 5.65
CA LYS A 89 9.92 -6.25 6.81
C LYS A 89 8.63 -6.95 7.23
N ILE A 90 7.71 -7.20 6.30
CA ILE A 90 6.42 -7.84 6.58
C ILE A 90 6.62 -9.24 7.17
N LYS A 91 7.54 -10.02 6.59
CA LYS A 91 7.76 -11.41 7.02
C LYS A 91 8.52 -11.52 8.33
N LYS A 92 9.45 -10.60 8.59
CA LYS A 92 10.43 -10.76 9.68
C LYS A 92 10.26 -9.78 10.82
N TRP A 93 9.86 -8.54 10.60
CA TRP A 93 9.81 -7.59 11.71
C TRP A 93 8.74 -7.93 12.77
N PRO A 94 7.50 -8.31 12.41
CA PRO A 94 6.51 -8.76 13.40
C PRO A 94 7.03 -9.93 14.25
N GLU A 95 7.55 -10.97 13.62
CA GLU A 95 8.11 -12.15 14.31
C GLU A 95 9.30 -11.78 15.21
N ASN A 96 10.24 -10.97 14.70
CA ASN A 96 11.48 -10.69 15.40
C ASN A 96 11.37 -9.61 16.48
N VAL A 97 10.35 -8.75 16.44
CA VAL A 97 10.19 -7.63 17.37
C VAL A 97 8.98 -7.84 18.28
N LEU A 98 7.85 -8.28 17.74
CA LEU A 98 6.60 -8.49 18.50
C LEU A 98 6.44 -9.94 18.97
N GLY A 99 7.31 -10.86 18.53
CA GLY A 99 7.19 -12.29 18.83
C GLY A 99 6.07 -13.00 18.06
N VAL A 100 5.31 -12.29 17.23
CA VAL A 100 4.16 -12.83 16.48
C VAL A 100 4.43 -12.72 14.98
N ARG A 101 4.46 -13.88 14.31
CA ARG A 101 4.53 -13.93 12.85
C ARG A 101 3.14 -13.66 12.27
N LEU A 102 3.06 -12.79 11.27
CA LEU A 102 1.84 -12.62 10.49
C LEU A 102 1.58 -13.88 9.66
N ASP A 103 0.34 -14.37 9.73
CA ASP A 103 -0.11 -15.46 8.90
C ASP A 103 -0.45 -14.93 7.50
N GLU A 104 0.40 -15.27 6.53
CA GLU A 104 0.27 -14.91 5.11
C GLU A 104 -1.01 -15.50 4.47
N SER A 105 -1.63 -16.51 5.10
CA SER A 105 -2.88 -17.12 4.64
C SER A 105 -4.13 -16.35 5.05
N THR A 106 -4.02 -15.43 6.02
CA THR A 106 -5.15 -14.60 6.43
C THR A 106 -5.64 -13.73 5.26
N PRO A 107 -6.95 -13.56 5.07
CA PRO A 107 -7.48 -12.77 3.96
C PRO A 107 -6.92 -11.34 3.91
N ASN A 108 -6.69 -10.72 5.07
CA ASN A 108 -6.20 -9.35 5.19
C ASN A 108 -4.74 -9.22 4.75
N VAL A 109 -3.87 -10.14 5.18
CA VAL A 109 -2.47 -10.17 4.75
C VAL A 109 -2.37 -10.50 3.27
N LYS A 110 -3.10 -11.52 2.82
CA LYS A 110 -3.10 -11.96 1.42
C LYS A 110 -3.51 -10.84 0.47
N ARG A 111 -4.61 -10.13 0.73
CA ARG A 111 -5.07 -9.02 -0.13
C ARG A 111 -4.01 -7.93 -0.30
N PHE A 112 -3.28 -7.59 0.77
CA PHE A 112 -2.20 -6.62 0.66
C PHE A 112 -0.98 -7.17 -0.08
N LEU A 113 -0.61 -8.43 0.14
CA LEU A 113 0.47 -9.08 -0.61
C LEU A 113 0.17 -9.13 -2.12
N ASP A 114 -1.08 -9.42 -2.49
CA ASP A 114 -1.54 -9.40 -3.88
C ASP A 114 -1.39 -7.99 -4.48
N LEU A 115 -1.78 -6.95 -3.75
CA LEU A 115 -1.59 -5.55 -4.15
C LEU A 115 -0.10 -5.20 -4.38
N LYS A 116 0.76 -5.59 -3.44
CA LYS A 116 2.22 -5.41 -3.57
C LYS A 116 2.79 -6.18 -4.76
N ASN A 117 2.32 -7.40 -5.00
CA ASN A 117 2.76 -8.23 -6.13
C ASN A 117 2.31 -7.61 -7.46
N HIS A 118 1.11 -7.06 -7.53
CA HIS A 118 0.63 -6.31 -8.69
C HIS A 118 1.51 -5.08 -8.96
N ARG A 119 1.85 -4.30 -7.93
CA ARG A 119 2.80 -3.19 -8.06
C ARG A 119 4.16 -3.65 -8.60
N ASN A 120 4.68 -4.77 -8.09
CA ASN A 120 5.95 -5.33 -8.55
C ASN A 120 5.86 -5.78 -10.02
N ALA A 121 4.75 -6.38 -10.44
CA ALA A 121 4.51 -6.77 -11.83
C ALA A 121 4.47 -5.56 -12.79
N LEU A 122 4.02 -4.38 -12.33
CA LEU A 122 4.14 -3.15 -13.12
C LEU A 122 5.58 -2.65 -13.28
N MET A 123 6.46 -2.94 -12.33
CA MET A 123 7.85 -2.45 -12.31
C MET A 123 8.81 -3.37 -13.06
N HIS A 124 8.50 -4.66 -13.14
CA HIS A 124 9.37 -5.67 -13.75
C HIS A 124 8.81 -6.07 -15.11
N PHE A 125 9.38 -5.48 -16.17
CA PHE A 125 9.08 -5.88 -17.54
C PHE A 125 9.52 -7.32 -17.77
N VAL A 126 8.55 -8.22 -17.98
CA VAL A 126 8.82 -9.53 -18.56
C VAL A 126 8.81 -9.33 -20.07
N SER A 127 10.00 -9.45 -20.68
CA SER A 127 10.14 -9.48 -22.13
C SER A 127 9.43 -10.74 -22.63
N SER A 128 8.42 -10.60 -23.48
CA SER A 128 7.83 -11.74 -24.16
C SER A 128 8.85 -12.27 -25.18
N HIS A 129 8.80 -13.56 -25.50
CA HIS A 129 9.66 -14.10 -26.58
C HIS A 129 9.16 -13.68 -27.97
N GLU A 130 8.17 -12.79 -28.04
CA GLU A 130 7.53 -12.37 -29.27
C GLU A 130 8.30 -11.21 -29.90
N SER A 131 8.31 -11.21 -31.23
CA SER A 131 8.97 -10.18 -32.02
C SER A 131 7.98 -9.61 -33.02
N ILE A 132 8.02 -8.30 -33.23
CA ILE A 132 7.22 -7.64 -34.27
C ILE A 132 8.15 -7.04 -35.33
N GLU A 133 7.72 -7.17 -36.58
CA GLU A 133 8.34 -6.48 -37.72
C GLU A 133 7.58 -5.18 -37.94
N LEU A 134 8.29 -4.06 -37.86
CA LEU A 134 7.75 -2.74 -38.17
C LEU A 134 8.11 -2.37 -39.62
N PRO A 135 7.34 -1.49 -40.30
CA PRO A 135 7.64 -1.10 -41.68
C PRO A 135 9.08 -0.60 -41.85
N GLY A 136 9.90 -1.35 -42.61
CA GLY A 136 11.34 -1.13 -42.76
C GLY A 136 12.18 -2.33 -42.27
N PRO A 137 13.51 -2.21 -42.14
CA PRO A 137 14.38 -3.31 -41.68
C PRO A 137 14.45 -3.44 -40.14
N LEU A 138 13.40 -3.04 -39.42
CA LEU A 138 13.40 -2.99 -37.95
C LEU A 138 12.60 -4.15 -37.35
N TYR A 139 13.30 -5.03 -36.64
CA TYR A 139 12.70 -6.06 -35.80
C TYR A 139 12.76 -5.64 -34.34
N VAL A 140 11.61 -5.53 -33.70
CA VAL A 140 11.54 -5.35 -32.24
C VAL A 140 11.40 -6.74 -31.63
N HIS A 141 12.48 -7.24 -31.06
CA HIS A 141 12.47 -8.46 -30.25
C HIS A 141 12.15 -8.12 -28.80
N GLY A 142 11.33 -8.93 -28.14
CA GLY A 142 11.09 -8.75 -26.71
C GLY A 142 9.96 -7.80 -26.39
N MET A 143 8.76 -8.04 -26.94
CA MET A 143 7.60 -7.20 -26.63
C MET A 143 7.31 -7.18 -25.12
N ALA A 144 6.96 -6.02 -24.58
CA ALA A 144 6.68 -5.90 -23.15
C ALA A 144 5.32 -6.53 -22.80
N ASP A 145 5.30 -7.44 -21.82
CA ASP A 145 4.04 -7.91 -21.22
C ASP A 145 3.38 -6.78 -20.42
N MET A 146 2.24 -6.29 -20.91
CA MET A 146 1.46 -5.21 -20.30
C MET A 146 0.27 -5.74 -19.48
N SER A 147 0.12 -7.04 -19.28
CA SER A 147 -1.08 -7.65 -18.66
C SER A 147 -1.37 -7.10 -17.27
N ALA A 148 -0.33 -6.89 -16.46
CA ALA A 148 -0.48 -6.28 -15.14
C ALA A 148 -1.04 -4.85 -15.21
N PHE A 149 -0.61 -4.06 -16.20
CA PHE A 149 -1.14 -2.71 -16.41
C PHE A 149 -2.59 -2.76 -16.92
N GLN A 150 -2.90 -3.69 -17.82
CA GLN A 150 -4.23 -3.85 -18.37
C GLN A 150 -5.26 -4.34 -17.34
N ALA A 151 -4.82 -5.06 -16.31
CA ALA A 151 -5.66 -5.54 -15.22
C ALA A 151 -6.07 -4.47 -14.19
N LEU A 152 -5.48 -3.27 -14.25
CA LEU A 152 -5.85 -2.16 -13.37
C LEU A 152 -7.29 -1.75 -13.62
N SER A 153 -8.07 -1.61 -12.54
CA SER A 153 -9.46 -1.18 -12.60
C SER A 153 -9.81 -0.23 -11.44
N LEU A 154 -10.75 0.68 -11.69
CA LEU A 154 -11.25 1.60 -10.66
C LEU A 154 -11.96 0.85 -9.52
N GLU A 155 -12.68 -0.23 -9.85
CA GLU A 155 -13.35 -1.09 -8.87
C GLU A 155 -12.36 -1.67 -7.85
N GLN A 156 -11.18 -2.10 -8.28
CA GLN A 156 -10.14 -2.54 -7.36
C GLN A 156 -9.52 -1.37 -6.59
N ALA A 157 -9.31 -0.22 -7.23
CA ALA A 157 -8.63 0.91 -6.60
C ALA A 157 -9.43 1.53 -5.46
N VAL A 158 -10.77 1.55 -5.54
CA VAL A 158 -11.61 2.04 -4.43
C VAL A 158 -11.50 1.18 -3.16
N GLU A 159 -11.06 -0.07 -3.29
CA GLU A 159 -10.82 -0.98 -2.16
C GLU A 159 -9.44 -0.80 -1.51
N TYR A 160 -8.50 -0.08 -2.13
CA TYR A 160 -7.13 0.05 -1.60
C TYR A 160 -7.07 0.60 -0.17
N PRO A 161 -7.84 1.64 0.21
CA PRO A 161 -7.86 2.13 1.59
C PRO A 161 -8.29 1.05 2.59
N GLU A 162 -9.30 0.26 2.24
CA GLU A 162 -9.79 -0.83 3.09
C GLU A 162 -8.76 -1.96 3.22
N ILE A 163 -8.09 -2.34 2.12
CA ILE A 163 -7.02 -3.34 2.13
C ILE A 163 -5.88 -2.88 3.06
N ILE A 164 -5.46 -1.62 2.96
CA ILE A 164 -4.43 -1.03 3.83
C ILE A 164 -4.87 -1.09 5.28
N ARG A 165 -6.09 -0.64 5.58
CA ARG A 165 -6.65 -0.61 6.94
C ARG A 165 -6.64 -1.99 7.58
N ARG A 166 -7.17 -2.99 6.86
CA ARG A 166 -7.24 -4.37 7.35
C ARG A 166 -5.87 -5.00 7.52
N PHE A 167 -4.94 -4.76 6.61
CA PHE A 167 -3.56 -5.21 6.76
C PHE A 167 -2.88 -4.60 8.00
N VAL A 168 -3.07 -3.29 8.23
CA VAL A 168 -2.51 -2.59 9.38
C VAL A 168 -3.10 -3.12 10.69
N PHE A 169 -4.38 -3.50 10.70
CA PHE A 169 -5.00 -4.13 11.86
C PHE A 169 -4.29 -5.43 12.25
N GLU A 170 -3.85 -6.24 11.29
CA GLU A 170 -3.06 -7.46 11.57
C GLU A 170 -1.74 -7.14 12.29
N ILE A 171 -1.08 -6.02 11.92
CA ILE A 171 0.13 -5.55 12.61
C ILE A 171 -0.18 -5.09 14.03
N PHE A 172 -1.29 -4.39 14.23
CA PHE A 172 -1.73 -3.93 15.55
C PHE A 172 -2.13 -5.10 16.45
N LEU A 173 -2.84 -6.08 15.93
CA LEU A 173 -3.19 -7.32 16.63
C LEU A 173 -1.92 -8.09 17.01
N ALA A 174 -0.93 -8.19 16.11
CA ALA A 174 0.36 -8.81 16.41
C ALA A 174 1.14 -8.08 17.53
N ARG A 175 0.90 -6.77 17.72
CA ARG A 175 1.44 -6.00 18.85
C ARG A 175 0.67 -6.22 20.16
N GLY A 176 -0.53 -6.82 20.10
CA GLY A 176 -1.41 -6.98 21.26
C GLY A 176 -2.41 -5.82 21.46
N ILE A 177 -2.64 -4.99 20.44
CA ILE A 177 -3.76 -4.02 20.49
C ILE A 177 -5.07 -4.80 20.32
N THR A 178 -6.01 -4.60 21.24
CA THR A 178 -7.31 -5.29 21.19
C THR A 178 -8.18 -4.81 20.04
N GLU A 179 -9.12 -5.65 19.58
CA GLU A 179 -10.00 -5.36 18.44
C GLU A 179 -10.76 -4.04 18.59
N GLU A 180 -11.23 -3.74 19.81
CA GLU A 180 -11.98 -2.52 20.11
C GLU A 180 -11.13 -1.25 19.95
N ARG A 181 -9.81 -1.39 20.08
CA ARG A 181 -8.86 -0.27 19.97
C ARG A 181 -8.30 -0.11 18.57
N LEU A 182 -8.54 -1.03 17.64
CA LEU A 182 -7.99 -0.96 16.28
C LEU A 182 -8.41 0.31 15.53
N PRO A 183 -9.69 0.76 15.54
CA PRO A 183 -10.07 2.00 14.86
C PRO A 183 -9.36 3.22 15.43
N HIS A 184 -9.16 3.25 16.75
CA HIS A 184 -8.45 4.34 17.44
C HIS A 184 -6.95 4.33 17.13
N ALA A 185 -6.32 3.15 17.13
CA ALA A 185 -4.93 3.01 16.74
C ALA A 185 -4.75 3.47 15.29
N PHE A 186 -5.62 3.05 14.38
CA PHE A 186 -5.54 3.46 12.99
C PHE A 186 -5.72 4.96 12.81
N HIS A 187 -6.65 5.58 13.53
CA HIS A 187 -6.81 7.03 13.54
C HIS A 187 -5.50 7.77 13.90
N GLN A 188 -4.78 7.29 14.91
CA GLN A 188 -3.52 7.92 15.35
C GLN A 188 -2.42 7.90 14.27
N TRP A 189 -2.43 6.89 13.40
CA TRP A 189 -1.41 6.70 12.37
C TRP A 189 -1.82 7.25 11.00
N PHE A 190 -3.11 7.22 10.67
CA PHE A 190 -3.63 7.51 9.32
C PHE A 190 -4.56 8.74 9.28
N GLY A 191 -4.94 9.30 10.43
CA GLY A 191 -5.83 10.47 10.52
C GLY A 191 -7.31 10.17 10.23
N GLU A 192 -7.65 8.93 9.89
CA GLU A 192 -9.04 8.53 9.61
C GLU A 192 -9.84 8.44 10.91
N PRO A 193 -10.99 9.12 11.07
CA PRO A 193 -11.76 9.08 12.30
C PRO A 193 -12.13 7.63 12.69
N PRO A 194 -12.08 7.28 13.99
CA PRO A 194 -12.53 5.98 14.45
C PRO A 194 -14.00 5.79 14.06
N SER A 195 -14.27 4.82 13.19
CA SER A 195 -15.63 4.46 12.80
C SER A 195 -15.90 3.00 13.18
N ASN A 196 -17.01 2.77 13.87
CA ASN A 196 -17.44 1.43 14.30
C ASN A 196 -18.16 0.65 13.18
N HIS A 197 -17.97 1.01 11.91
CA HIS A 197 -18.80 0.49 10.84
C HIS A 197 -18.41 -0.95 10.45
N VAL A 198 -19.28 -1.89 10.83
CA VAL A 198 -19.64 -3.02 9.97
C VAL A 198 -20.13 -2.42 8.65
N VAL A 199 -19.34 -2.54 7.59
CA VAL A 199 -19.64 -1.96 6.29
C VAL A 199 -20.88 -2.66 5.73
N GLN A 200 -22.02 -1.94 5.67
CA GLN A 200 -23.06 -2.28 4.71
C GLN A 200 -22.62 -1.76 3.34
N PRO A 201 -22.72 -2.57 2.27
CA PRO A 201 -22.33 -2.15 0.94
C PRO A 201 -23.19 -0.98 0.49
N THR A 202 -22.54 0.13 0.15
CA THR A 202 -23.18 1.35 -0.36
C THR A 202 -23.96 1.01 -1.62
N ALA A 203 -25.29 1.04 -1.54
CA ALA A 203 -26.14 0.95 -2.70
C ALA A 203 -25.77 2.05 -3.70
N VAL A 204 -25.39 1.63 -4.90
CA VAL A 204 -25.25 2.48 -6.08
C VAL A 204 -26.57 3.23 -6.25
N ARG A 205 -26.58 4.52 -5.95
CA ARG A 205 -27.72 5.39 -6.27
C ARG A 205 -27.81 5.50 -7.79
N ASN A 206 -28.72 4.74 -8.38
CA ASN A 206 -29.19 4.92 -9.74
C ASN A 206 -29.70 6.36 -9.89
N VAL A 207 -28.95 7.17 -10.65
CA VAL A 207 -29.46 8.43 -11.20
C VAL A 207 -30.22 8.05 -12.48
N ALA A 208 -31.48 7.67 -12.34
CA ALA A 208 -32.40 7.69 -13.48
C ALA A 208 -32.79 9.15 -13.74
N ARG A 209 -32.20 9.74 -14.78
CA ARG A 209 -32.70 10.95 -15.42
C ARG A 209 -33.77 10.55 -16.43
N ARG A 210 -34.95 11.15 -16.27
CA ARG A 210 -35.90 11.68 -17.26
C ARG A 210 -36.17 10.84 -18.53
N ASP A 211 -37.44 10.46 -18.67
CA ASP A 211 -38.30 10.94 -19.76
C ASP A 211 -39.61 11.46 -19.16
#